data_AF-A0A821NH58-F1
#
_entry.id   AF-A0A821NH58-F1
#
_cell.length_a   1.000
_cell.length_b   1.000
_cell.length_c   1.000
_cell.angle_alpha   90.00
_cell.angle_beta   90.00
_cell.angle_gamma   90.00
#
_symmetry.space_group_name_H-M   'P 1'
#
loop_
_entity.id
_entity.type
_entity.pdbx_description
1 polymer ?
#
loop_
_entity_poly.entity_id
_entity_poly.type
_entity_poly.pdbx_seq_one_letter_code
_entity_poly.pdbx_strand_id
1 'polypeptide(L)'
;MASARQDKPCVKCQNGVATCTGCDKRFCLPHFTEHRQQLDKQMDEVVQEHNQLRDALSQQGNTSHLLSRIDAWGQESIQKIKDTVNQARTDLQAFLDRTKHRLIDSLGKMTDQLKSNQESNMYTEKEIDGWMKQLEQLRQILEKPMNIDIVDDKDTRLSIRMIKVIEKSNGEELLMPNETVVSSRSPIDVISTGK
;
A
#
# COMPACT_ATOMS: atom_id res chain seq x y z
N MET A 1 -23.55 45.45 -78.34
CA MET A 1 -23.72 46.31 -77.14
C MET A 1 -22.43 46.24 -76.33
N ALA A 2 -21.86 47.37 -75.93
CA ALA A 2 -20.58 47.39 -75.21
C ALA A 2 -20.78 47.10 -73.72
N SER A 3 -20.02 46.17 -73.15
CA SER A 3 -20.07 45.86 -71.72
C SER A 3 -19.21 46.84 -70.94
N ALA A 4 -19.85 47.67 -70.11
CA ALA A 4 -19.15 48.60 -69.23
C ALA A 4 -18.44 47.81 -68.12
N ARG A 5 -17.10 47.74 -68.18
CA ARG A 5 -16.29 47.25 -67.05
C ARG A 5 -16.44 48.22 -65.89
N GLN A 6 -17.25 47.86 -64.90
CA GLN A 6 -17.27 48.52 -63.60
C GLN A 6 -15.95 48.21 -62.90
N ASP A 7 -14.94 49.05 -63.10
CA ASP A 7 -13.67 48.90 -62.40
C ASP A 7 -13.88 49.13 -60.90
N LYS A 8 -13.75 48.05 -60.12
CA LYS A 8 -13.92 48.08 -58.67
C LYS A 8 -12.93 49.10 -58.06
N PRO A 9 -13.41 50.05 -57.24
CA PRO A 9 -12.58 51.07 -56.61
C PRO A 9 -11.49 50.50 -55.68
N CYS A 10 -10.48 51.31 -55.37
CA CYS A 10 -9.55 51.02 -54.27
C CYS A 10 -10.32 50.96 -52.94
N VAL A 11 -10.09 49.89 -52.16
CA VAL A 11 -10.72 49.64 -50.84
C VAL A 11 -10.58 50.81 -49.84
N LYS A 12 -9.56 51.67 -49.99
CA LYS A 12 -9.32 52.84 -49.11
C LYS A 12 -9.60 54.21 -49.74
N CYS A 13 -9.40 54.40 -51.06
CA CYS A 13 -9.46 55.75 -51.68
C CYS A 13 -10.01 55.80 -53.11
N GLN A 14 -10.86 54.84 -53.49
CA GLN A 14 -11.59 54.80 -54.77
C GLN A 14 -10.77 54.61 -56.06
N ASN A 15 -9.51 55.05 -56.16
CA ASN A 15 -8.68 54.89 -57.36
C ASN A 15 -7.94 53.53 -57.42
N GLY A 16 -8.61 52.44 -57.80
CA GLY A 16 -8.04 51.09 -57.85
C GLY A 16 -7.31 50.76 -59.16
N VAL A 17 -6.06 50.29 -59.09
CA VAL A 17 -5.24 49.92 -60.27
C VAL A 17 -4.69 48.49 -60.17
N ALA A 18 -4.30 48.04 -58.96
CA ALA A 18 -3.80 46.69 -58.71
C ALA A 18 -4.85 45.85 -57.97
N THR A 19 -4.87 44.53 -58.22
CA THR A 19 -5.71 43.56 -57.49
C THR A 19 -4.81 42.56 -56.78
N CYS A 20 -5.03 42.32 -55.49
CA CYS A 20 -4.34 41.25 -54.75
C CYS A 20 -5.08 39.92 -54.96
N THR A 21 -4.44 38.93 -55.57
CA THR A 21 -5.01 37.60 -55.84
C THR A 21 -5.19 36.74 -54.58
N GLY A 22 -4.53 37.10 -53.48
CA GLY A 22 -4.66 36.40 -52.20
C GLY A 22 -5.87 36.83 -51.35
N CYS A 23 -6.52 37.96 -51.67
CA CYS A 23 -7.70 38.43 -50.93
C CYS A 23 -8.77 39.12 -51.80
N ASP A 24 -8.65 39.04 -53.13
CA ASP A 24 -9.54 39.60 -54.17
C ASP A 24 -9.87 41.09 -54.05
N LYS A 25 -9.08 41.84 -53.29
CA LYS A 25 -9.24 43.28 -53.06
C LYS A 25 -8.43 44.11 -54.06
N ARG A 26 -9.00 45.25 -54.45
CA ARG A 26 -8.33 46.25 -55.30
C ARG A 26 -7.76 47.41 -54.50
N PHE A 27 -6.61 47.87 -54.94
CA PHE A 27 -5.83 48.92 -54.29
C PHE A 27 -5.24 49.90 -55.31
N CYS A 28 -5.03 51.15 -54.90
CA CYS A 28 -4.06 52.01 -55.55
C CYS A 28 -2.64 51.54 -55.18
N LEU A 29 -1.62 51.98 -55.90
CA LEU A 29 -0.22 51.60 -55.63
C LEU A 29 0.22 51.79 -54.16
N PRO A 30 0.03 52.95 -53.49
CA PRO A 30 0.47 53.11 -52.10
C PRO A 30 -0.29 52.19 -51.12
N HIS A 31 -1.62 52.05 -51.26
CA HIS A 31 -2.39 51.14 -50.41
C HIS A 31 -2.12 49.65 -50.70
N PHE A 32 -1.62 49.30 -51.89
CA PHE A 32 -1.13 47.95 -52.19
C PHE A 32 0.19 47.68 -51.46
N THR A 33 1.10 48.65 -51.44
CA THR A 33 2.35 48.57 -50.65
C THR A 33 2.08 48.46 -49.15
N GLU A 34 1.16 49.26 -48.60
CA GLU A 34 0.72 49.12 -47.20
C GLU A 34 0.12 47.74 -46.91
N HIS A 35 -0.74 47.23 -47.80
CA HIS A 35 -1.31 45.89 -47.66
C HIS A 35 -0.22 44.80 -47.66
N ARG A 36 0.80 44.94 -48.52
CA ARG A 36 1.94 44.02 -48.55
C ARG A 36 2.77 44.10 -47.28
N GLN A 37 3.11 45.30 -46.81
CA GLN A 37 3.81 45.50 -45.52
C GLN A 37 3.03 44.91 -44.33
N GLN A 38 1.69 44.97 -44.35
CA GLN A 38 0.87 44.34 -43.32
C GLN A 38 0.91 42.80 -43.40
N LEU A 39 0.94 42.22 -44.60
CA LEU A 39 1.12 40.77 -44.79
C LEU A 39 2.51 40.30 -44.33
N ASP A 40 3.55 41.08 -44.61
CA ASP A 40 4.91 40.73 -44.21
C ASP A 40 5.03 40.71 -42.67
N LYS A 41 4.44 41.70 -41.95
CA LYS A 41 4.31 41.67 -40.47
C LYS A 41 3.57 40.44 -39.94
N GLN A 42 2.47 40.06 -40.58
CA GLN A 42 1.71 38.86 -40.19
C GLN A 42 2.52 37.57 -40.43
N MET A 43 3.39 37.55 -41.44
CA MET A 43 4.31 36.44 -41.65
C MET A 43 5.40 36.39 -40.57
N ASP A 44 5.95 37.53 -40.17
CA ASP A 44 6.92 37.62 -39.06
C ASP A 44 6.31 37.11 -37.73
N GLU A 45 5.06 37.50 -37.44
CA GLU A 45 4.29 36.99 -36.29
C GLU A 45 4.14 35.45 -36.34
N VAL A 46 3.74 34.89 -37.50
CA VAL A 46 3.61 33.44 -37.69
C VAL A 46 4.96 32.71 -37.54
N VAL A 47 6.05 33.26 -38.06
CA VAL A 47 7.40 32.70 -37.92
C VAL A 47 7.86 32.75 -36.45
N GLN A 48 7.55 33.83 -35.73
CA GLN A 48 7.85 33.96 -34.32
C GLN A 48 7.11 32.91 -33.48
N GLU A 49 5.78 32.81 -33.62
CA GLU A 49 4.96 31.82 -32.92
C GLU A 49 5.40 30.37 -33.22
N HIS A 50 5.69 30.06 -34.49
CA HIS A 50 6.22 28.75 -34.90
C HIS A 50 7.55 28.43 -34.19
N ASN A 51 8.49 29.38 -34.16
CA ASN A 51 9.78 29.19 -33.51
C ASN A 51 9.62 29.04 -31.98
N GLN A 52 8.78 29.86 -31.35
CA GLN A 52 8.48 29.73 -29.92
C GLN A 52 7.87 28.37 -29.57
N LEU A 53 6.91 27.88 -30.38
CA LEU A 53 6.31 26.56 -30.18
C LEU A 53 7.34 25.42 -30.37
N ARG A 54 8.17 25.48 -31.42
CA ARG A 54 9.25 24.52 -31.66
C ARG A 54 10.24 24.50 -30.49
N ASP A 55 10.65 25.66 -30.00
CA ASP A 55 11.64 25.78 -28.94
C ASP A 55 11.05 25.34 -27.60
N ALA A 56 9.78 25.65 -27.32
CA ALA A 56 9.04 25.14 -26.16
C ALA A 56 8.90 23.61 -26.18
N LEU A 57 8.58 23.01 -27.33
CA LEU A 57 8.53 21.55 -27.50
C LEU A 57 9.91 20.90 -27.35
N SER A 58 10.98 21.58 -27.79
CA SER A 58 12.36 21.11 -27.66
C SER A 58 12.89 21.21 -26.22
N GLN A 59 12.39 22.19 -25.45
CA GLN A 59 12.72 22.38 -24.02
C GLN A 59 11.80 21.59 -23.08
N GLN A 60 10.62 21.17 -23.53
CA GLN A 60 9.75 20.28 -22.76
C GLN A 60 10.36 18.87 -22.66
N GLY A 61 11.15 18.65 -21.61
CA GLY A 61 11.48 17.32 -21.06
C GLY A 61 10.24 16.60 -20.47
N ASN A 62 9.12 16.62 -21.18
CA ASN A 62 7.77 16.28 -20.73
C ASN A 62 7.57 14.80 -20.36
N THR A 63 8.50 13.94 -20.75
CA THR A 63 8.52 12.53 -20.34
C THR A 63 8.97 12.38 -18.88
N SER A 64 9.74 13.32 -18.32
CA SER A 64 10.33 13.19 -16.98
C SER A 64 9.31 12.98 -15.86
N HIS A 65 8.41 13.93 -15.61
CA HIS A 65 7.55 13.90 -14.41
C HIS A 65 6.58 12.72 -14.36
N LEU A 66 6.04 12.28 -15.51
CA LEU A 66 5.16 11.11 -15.56
C LEU A 66 5.94 9.80 -15.37
N LEU A 67 7.14 9.68 -15.96
CA LEU A 67 8.02 8.52 -15.72
C LEU A 67 8.48 8.49 -14.26
N SER A 68 8.96 9.60 -13.70
CA SER A 68 9.34 9.67 -12.28
C SER A 68 8.19 9.33 -11.33
N ARG A 69 6.94 9.62 -11.69
CA ARG A 69 5.76 9.18 -10.91
C ARG A 69 5.52 7.67 -11.00
N ILE A 70 5.76 7.06 -12.16
CA ILE A 70 5.70 5.60 -12.34
C ILE A 70 6.83 4.93 -11.56
N ASP A 71 8.05 5.47 -11.62
CA ASP A 71 9.22 4.98 -10.88
C ASP A 71 8.99 5.07 -9.36
N ALA A 72 8.50 6.21 -8.86
CA ALA A 72 8.15 6.39 -7.45
C ALA A 72 7.08 5.38 -6.99
N TRP A 73 6.01 5.21 -7.76
CA TRP A 73 4.98 4.20 -7.49
C TRP A 73 5.54 2.77 -7.47
N GLY A 74 6.47 2.45 -8.38
CA GLY A 74 7.17 1.17 -8.42
C GLY A 74 8.01 0.93 -7.16
N GLN A 75 8.81 1.93 -6.76
CA GLN A 75 9.64 1.85 -5.54
C GLN A 75 8.80 1.73 -4.27
N GLU A 76 7.74 2.54 -4.12
CA GLU A 76 6.80 2.42 -3.01
C GLU A 76 6.15 1.03 -2.92
N SER A 77 5.76 0.47 -4.07
CA SER A 77 5.12 -0.85 -4.13
C SER A 77 6.10 -1.96 -3.73
N ILE A 78 7.35 -1.90 -4.23
CA ILE A 78 8.43 -2.82 -3.82
C ILE A 78 8.71 -2.71 -2.32
N GLN A 79 8.74 -1.49 -1.77
CA GLN A 79 9.00 -1.28 -0.35
C GLN A 79 7.88 -1.87 0.52
N LYS A 80 6.60 -1.61 0.19
CA LYS A 80 5.44 -2.19 0.89
C LYS A 80 5.46 -3.72 0.89
N ILE A 81 5.89 -4.38 -0.20
CA ILE A 81 6.08 -5.84 -0.24
C ILE A 81 7.19 -6.27 0.73
N LYS A 82 8.35 -5.61 0.70
CA LYS A 82 9.47 -5.92 1.61
C LYS A 82 9.08 -5.77 3.08
N ASP A 83 8.38 -4.69 3.42
CA ASP A 83 7.91 -4.41 4.78
C ASP A 83 6.92 -5.49 5.24
N THR A 84 5.98 -5.89 4.38
CA THR A 84 5.03 -6.99 4.65
C THR A 84 5.76 -8.33 4.89
N VAL A 85 6.75 -8.66 4.05
CA VAL A 85 7.55 -9.89 4.21
C VAL A 85 8.38 -9.86 5.50
N ASN A 86 8.94 -8.71 5.87
CA ASN A 86 9.71 -8.56 7.10
C ASN A 86 8.82 -8.64 8.35
N GLN A 87 7.62 -8.03 8.31
CA GLN A 87 6.63 -8.15 9.38
C GLN A 87 6.21 -9.62 9.56
N ALA A 88 5.84 -10.31 8.49
CA ALA A 88 5.49 -11.74 8.52
C ALA A 88 6.60 -12.62 9.13
N ARG A 89 7.87 -12.35 8.81
CA ARG A 89 9.03 -13.03 9.43
C ARG A 89 9.15 -12.73 10.93
N THR A 90 8.93 -11.47 11.31
CA THR A 90 9.02 -11.01 12.71
C THR A 90 7.90 -11.62 13.55
N ASP A 91 6.68 -11.66 13.03
CA ASP A 91 5.52 -12.26 13.68
C ASP A 91 5.70 -13.77 13.86
N LEU A 92 6.19 -14.46 12.82
CA LEU A 92 6.54 -15.88 12.91
C LEU A 92 7.61 -16.11 13.97
N GLN A 93 8.73 -15.38 13.92
CA GLN A 93 9.83 -15.53 14.89
C GLN A 93 9.35 -15.29 16.33
N ALA A 94 8.57 -14.24 16.57
CA ALA A 94 7.99 -13.96 17.88
C ALA A 94 7.04 -15.07 18.36
N PHE A 95 6.29 -15.72 17.47
CA PHE A 95 5.47 -16.88 17.80
C PHE A 95 6.31 -18.12 18.17
N LEU A 96 7.36 -18.42 17.38
CA LEU A 96 8.30 -19.50 17.67
C LEU A 96 8.94 -19.30 19.05
N ASP A 97 9.42 -18.08 19.33
CA ASP A 97 10.09 -17.74 20.57
C ASP A 97 9.14 -17.80 21.77
N ARG A 98 7.91 -17.28 21.67
CA ARG A 98 6.89 -17.43 22.73
C ARG A 98 6.58 -18.89 23.03
N THR A 99 6.42 -19.72 21.99
CA THR A 99 6.12 -21.14 22.19
C THR A 99 7.29 -21.87 22.85
N LYS A 100 8.52 -21.57 22.43
CA LYS A 100 9.75 -22.09 23.06
C LYS A 100 9.83 -21.72 24.54
N HIS A 101 9.60 -20.45 24.90
CA HIS A 101 9.61 -20.02 26.31
C HIS A 101 8.52 -20.74 27.11
N ARG A 102 7.29 -20.83 26.60
CA ARG A 102 6.18 -21.55 27.27
C ARG A 102 6.52 -23.03 27.52
N LEU A 103 7.20 -23.70 26.58
CA LEU A 103 7.65 -25.08 26.75
C LEU A 103 8.74 -25.19 27.83
N ILE A 104 9.73 -24.29 27.83
CA ILE A 104 10.79 -24.24 28.85
C ILE A 104 10.20 -23.99 30.25
N ASP A 105 9.29 -23.03 30.39
CA ASP A 105 8.63 -22.71 31.67
C ASP A 105 7.80 -23.89 32.21
N SER A 106 7.15 -24.63 31.31
CA SER A 106 6.35 -25.81 31.66
C SER A 106 7.25 -26.96 32.13
N LEU A 107 8.37 -27.20 31.45
CA LEU A 107 9.39 -28.18 31.87
C LEU A 107 10.07 -27.77 33.19
N GLY A 108 10.30 -26.47 33.41
CA GLY A 108 10.83 -25.94 34.67
C GLY A 108 9.90 -26.25 35.85
N LYS A 109 8.62 -25.85 35.76
CA LYS A 109 7.60 -26.16 36.77
C LYS A 109 7.47 -27.65 37.06
N MET A 110 7.53 -28.48 36.02
CA MET A 110 7.49 -29.94 36.17
C MET A 110 8.76 -30.47 36.87
N THR A 111 9.93 -29.89 36.59
CA THR A 111 11.20 -30.25 37.26
C THR A 111 11.14 -29.92 38.75
N ASP A 112 10.61 -28.76 39.12
CA ASP A 112 10.42 -28.36 40.53
C ASP A 112 9.43 -29.27 41.26
N GLN A 113 8.31 -29.63 40.61
CA GLN A 113 7.33 -30.59 41.15
C GLN A 113 7.92 -31.99 41.35
N LEU A 114 8.67 -32.51 40.36
CA LEU A 114 9.32 -33.81 40.45
C LEU A 114 10.34 -33.82 41.60
N LYS A 115 11.18 -32.79 41.69
CA LYS A 115 12.20 -32.67 42.73
C LYS A 115 11.58 -32.59 44.12
N SER A 116 10.56 -31.75 44.32
CA SER A 116 9.88 -31.61 45.61
C SER A 116 9.20 -32.90 46.06
N ASN A 117 8.60 -33.67 45.14
CA ASN A 117 7.97 -34.96 45.46
C ASN A 117 8.97 -36.10 45.64
N GLN A 118 10.14 -36.03 44.99
CA GLN A 118 11.24 -36.96 45.23
C GLN A 118 11.89 -36.72 46.60
N GLU A 119 12.06 -35.46 47.01
CA GLU A 119 12.62 -35.07 48.31
C GLU A 119 11.66 -35.40 49.48
N SER A 120 10.34 -35.26 49.28
CA SER A 120 9.33 -35.67 50.28
C SER A 120 9.01 -37.17 50.26
N ASN A 121 9.31 -37.86 49.15
CA ASN A 121 8.95 -39.24 48.88
C ASN A 121 7.42 -39.49 48.93
N MET A 122 6.61 -38.47 48.59
CA MET A 122 5.15 -38.46 48.68
C MET A 122 4.46 -38.45 47.30
N TYR A 123 4.89 -39.31 46.38
CA TYR A 123 4.25 -39.45 45.06
C TYR A 123 3.29 -40.65 45.00
N THR A 124 2.22 -40.50 44.23
CA THR A 124 1.23 -41.55 43.91
C THR A 124 1.34 -41.99 42.45
N GLU A 125 0.81 -43.18 42.12
CA GLU A 125 0.76 -43.68 40.74
C GLU A 125 -0.01 -42.73 39.82
N LYS A 126 -0.99 -41.99 40.37
CA LYS A 126 -1.79 -40.99 39.66
C LYS A 126 -0.98 -39.75 39.28
N GLU A 127 -0.04 -39.32 40.11
CA GLU A 127 0.87 -38.20 39.80
C GLU A 127 1.91 -38.61 38.77
N ILE A 128 2.44 -39.83 38.86
CA ILE A 128 3.35 -40.41 37.85
C ILE A 128 2.66 -40.48 36.47
N ASP A 129 1.43 -41.01 36.40
CA ASP A 129 0.63 -41.04 35.17
C ASP A 129 0.31 -39.62 34.65
N GLY A 130 0.03 -38.66 35.55
CA GLY A 130 -0.15 -37.26 35.20
C GLY A 130 1.08 -36.63 34.56
N TRP A 131 2.26 -36.83 35.15
CA TRP A 131 3.56 -36.37 34.63
C TRP A 131 3.91 -37.03 33.29
N MET A 132 3.67 -38.34 33.13
CA MET A 132 3.85 -39.02 31.84
C MET A 132 2.97 -38.42 30.75
N LYS A 133 1.69 -38.12 31.05
CA LYS A 133 0.77 -37.45 30.11
C LYS A 133 1.21 -36.03 29.75
N GLN A 134 1.72 -35.26 30.72
CA GLN A 134 2.27 -33.93 30.45
C GLN A 134 3.52 -33.98 29.55
N LEU A 135 4.43 -34.94 29.76
CA LEU A 135 5.60 -35.14 28.90
C LEU A 135 5.20 -35.49 27.46
N GLU A 136 4.19 -36.35 27.30
CA GLU A 136 3.66 -36.72 25.98
C GLU A 136 3.00 -35.52 25.29
N GLN A 137 2.23 -34.69 26.00
CA GLN A 137 1.67 -33.45 25.45
C GLN A 137 2.77 -32.47 25.01
N LEU A 138 3.79 -32.25 25.84
CA LEU A 138 4.92 -31.37 25.52
C LEU A 138 5.71 -31.90 24.31
N ARG A 139 5.91 -33.22 24.21
CA ARG A 139 6.51 -33.87 23.04
C ARG A 139 5.68 -33.64 21.77
N GLN A 140 4.37 -33.82 21.82
CA GLN A 140 3.50 -33.63 20.65
C GLN A 140 3.48 -32.19 20.13
N ILE A 141 3.62 -31.17 21.00
CA ILE A 141 3.77 -29.77 20.61
C ILE A 141 5.12 -29.52 19.89
N LEU A 142 6.15 -30.31 20.22
CA LEU A 142 7.51 -30.19 19.69
C LEU A 142 7.70 -30.98 18.38
N GLU A 143 7.03 -32.14 18.25
CA GLU A 143 7.12 -33.02 17.08
C GLU A 143 6.14 -32.66 15.95
N LYS A 144 4.96 -32.09 16.26
CA LYS A 144 4.07 -31.56 15.21
C LYS A 144 4.60 -30.20 14.72
N PRO A 145 4.65 -29.95 13.40
CA PRO A 145 4.85 -28.58 12.92
C PRO A 145 3.75 -27.71 13.52
N MET A 146 4.15 -26.64 14.22
CA MET A 146 3.23 -25.76 14.92
C MET A 146 2.11 -25.30 13.99
N ASN A 147 0.91 -25.14 14.54
CA ASN A 147 -0.35 -25.00 13.81
C ASN A 147 -0.51 -23.59 13.19
N ILE A 148 0.48 -23.19 12.40
CA ILE A 148 0.63 -21.89 11.75
C ILE A 148 0.29 -22.08 10.27
N ASP A 149 -0.48 -21.17 9.70
CA ASP A 149 -0.62 -21.06 8.24
C ASP A 149 0.02 -19.78 7.71
N ILE A 150 0.61 -19.87 6.52
CA ILE A 150 1.05 -18.71 5.76
C ILE A 150 0.05 -18.55 4.63
N VAL A 151 -0.82 -17.55 4.77
CA VAL A 151 -1.95 -17.33 3.86
C VAL A 151 -1.66 -16.13 2.97
N ASP A 152 -1.71 -16.36 1.66
CA ASP A 152 -1.77 -15.30 0.66
C ASP A 152 -3.14 -14.61 0.72
N ASP A 153 -3.14 -13.30 0.50
CA ASP A 153 -4.37 -12.57 0.24
C ASP A 153 -5.10 -13.18 -0.99
N LYS A 154 -6.35 -13.61 -0.78
CA LYS A 154 -7.11 -14.40 -1.76
C LYS A 154 -7.80 -13.55 -2.81
N ASP A 155 -7.72 -12.22 -2.72
CA ASP A 155 -8.32 -11.35 -3.73
C ASP A 155 -7.55 -11.46 -5.06
N THR A 156 -8.14 -12.19 -6.00
CA THR A 156 -7.62 -12.39 -7.36
C THR A 156 -7.63 -11.13 -8.22
N ARG A 157 -8.21 -10.02 -7.72
CA ARG A 157 -8.16 -8.70 -8.37
C ARG A 157 -6.85 -7.94 -8.09
N LEU A 158 -6.07 -8.37 -7.10
CA LEU A 158 -4.79 -7.75 -6.77
C LEU A 158 -3.67 -8.30 -7.66
N SER A 159 -2.96 -7.42 -8.37
CA SER A 159 -1.77 -7.77 -9.15
C SER A 159 -0.59 -8.24 -8.28
N ILE A 160 -0.64 -7.98 -6.97
CA ILE A 160 0.36 -8.35 -5.97
C ILE A 160 -0.40 -8.99 -4.79
N ARG A 161 -0.09 -10.25 -4.49
CA ARG A 161 -0.61 -10.94 -3.30
C ARG A 161 0.30 -10.66 -2.10
N MET A 162 -0.30 -10.48 -0.94
CA MET A 162 0.41 -10.22 0.31
C MET A 162 0.30 -11.43 1.24
N ILE A 163 1.42 -11.83 1.86
CA ILE A 163 1.47 -12.93 2.83
C ILE A 163 1.07 -12.44 4.22
N LYS A 164 0.36 -13.28 4.97
CA LYS A 164 0.03 -13.08 6.39
C LYS A 164 0.27 -14.39 7.14
N VAL A 165 0.79 -14.28 8.37
CA VAL A 165 0.96 -15.42 9.28
C VAL A 165 -0.25 -15.48 10.20
N ILE A 166 -0.92 -16.63 10.28
CA ILE A 166 -2.06 -16.84 11.18
C ILE A 166 -1.90 -18.12 11.99
N GLU A 167 -2.39 -18.11 13.23
CA GLU A 167 -2.53 -19.32 14.04
C GLU A 167 -3.84 -20.03 13.68
N LYS A 168 -3.77 -21.34 13.44
CA LYS A 168 -4.94 -22.18 13.20
C LYS A 168 -5.63 -22.49 14.52
N SER A 169 -6.79 -21.89 14.72
CA SER A 169 -7.76 -22.32 15.72
C SER A 169 -8.34 -23.68 15.34
N ASN A 170 -7.63 -24.76 15.69
CA ASN A 170 -8.29 -26.05 15.82
C ASN A 170 -9.35 -25.94 16.90
N GLY A 171 -10.58 -26.35 16.60
CA GLY A 171 -11.72 -26.35 17.52
C GLY A 171 -11.64 -27.43 18.60
N GLU A 172 -10.48 -27.63 19.20
CA GLU A 172 -10.32 -28.35 20.46
C GLU A 172 -10.15 -27.31 21.56
N GLU A 173 -11.29 -26.90 22.11
CA GLU A 173 -11.37 -26.23 23.40
C GLU A 173 -10.69 -27.13 24.44
N LEU A 174 -9.46 -26.79 24.80
CA LEU A 174 -8.72 -27.44 25.89
C LEU A 174 -9.42 -27.10 27.21
N LEU A 175 -10.48 -27.84 27.50
CA LEU A 175 -11.20 -27.80 28.77
C LEU A 175 -10.22 -28.16 29.89
N MET A 176 -9.75 -27.12 30.57
CA MET A 176 -8.97 -27.23 31.79
C MET A 176 -9.82 -27.99 32.83
N PRO A 177 -9.29 -29.02 33.52
CA PRO A 177 -10.04 -29.69 34.57
C PRO A 177 -10.30 -28.73 35.73
N ASN A 178 -11.58 -28.64 36.14
CA ASN A 178 -12.11 -27.78 37.21
C ASN A 178 -11.17 -27.60 38.42
N GLU A 179 -11.02 -26.34 38.84
CA GLU A 179 -10.68 -26.03 40.23
C GLU A 179 -11.87 -26.39 41.12
N THR A 180 -11.82 -27.56 41.76
CA THR A 180 -12.84 -27.96 42.74
C THR A 180 -12.78 -27.07 43.98
N VAL A 181 -13.87 -26.34 44.20
CA VAL A 181 -14.19 -25.58 45.42
C VAL A 181 -13.95 -26.44 46.68
N VAL A 182 -13.08 -25.97 47.57
CA VAL A 182 -13.07 -26.41 48.97
C VAL A 182 -13.79 -25.37 49.82
N SER A 183 -14.98 -25.75 50.26
CA SER A 183 -15.75 -25.04 51.28
C SER A 183 -15.16 -25.34 52.67
N SER A 184 -14.86 -24.30 53.45
CA SER A 184 -14.73 -24.40 54.91
C SER A 184 -15.58 -23.33 55.59
N ARG A 185 -16.39 -23.76 56.57
CA ARG A 185 -17.31 -22.90 57.34
C ARG A 185 -16.73 -22.55 58.70
N SER A 186 -16.75 -21.25 59.04
CA SER A 186 -17.08 -20.71 60.38
C SER A 186 -16.06 -20.96 61.53
N PRO A 187 -16.09 -20.21 62.66
CA PRO A 187 -17.20 -19.36 63.17
C PRO A 187 -16.88 -17.92 63.66
N ILE A 188 -17.94 -17.08 63.68
CA ILE A 188 -18.45 -16.21 64.77
C ILE A 188 -17.38 -15.75 65.80
N ASP A 189 -17.07 -14.46 66.02
CA ASP A 189 -17.93 -13.36 66.53
C ASP A 189 -17.21 -11.97 66.29
N VAL A 190 -17.64 -10.75 66.65
CA VAL A 190 -18.79 -10.20 67.43
C VAL A 190 -19.15 -8.75 66.98
N ILE A 191 -20.18 -8.16 67.59
CA ILE A 191 -20.73 -6.80 67.41
C ILE A 191 -19.81 -5.67 67.95
N SER A 192 -19.74 -4.52 67.27
CA SER A 192 -19.74 -3.21 67.95
C SER A 192 -20.22 -2.04 67.06
N THR A 193 -21.15 -1.27 67.59
CA THR A 193 -21.73 -0.03 67.04
C THR A 193 -20.85 1.20 67.31
N GLY A 194 -20.86 2.23 66.45
CA GLY A 194 -20.22 3.50 66.83
C GLY A 194 -20.26 4.68 65.85
N LYS A 195 -21.42 5.37 65.80
CA LYS A 195 -21.65 6.76 65.32
C LYS A 195 -21.31 7.12 63.87
#